data_AF-A0A6V7VJT6-F1
#
_entry.id   AF-A0A6V7VJT6-F1
#
_cell.length_a   1.000
_cell.length_b   1.000
_cell.length_c   1.000
_cell.angle_alpha   90.00
_cell.angle_beta   90.00
_cell.angle_gamma   90.00
#
_symmetry.space_group_name_H-M   'P 1'
#
loop_
_entity.id
_entity.type
_entity.pdbx_description
1 polymer ?
#
loop_
_entity_poly.entity_id
_entity_poly.type
_entity_poly.pdbx_seq_one_letter_code
_entity_poly.pdbx_strand_id
1 'polypeptide(L)'
;MELDNDQCQLLLLHDSKIMQLIDVEVDDFQCLKQIKLEFNGEIGQVLWCGKSSFAIEQKLESSNNLSIYSLEGTSGSSQTEIMENTFNSTFSFSSDARFNTDIDGIRVFTRRSTSLLLPIQDASKSVLGLGSNEPGALLYGSAVDSKLQKQLLKAASIGMRRCQRPYDADKFVRICRLLRVLNALRLMGIPLTFTQLEELSPGQKQFLKNIL
;
A
#
# COMPACT_ATOMS: atom_id res chain seq x y z
N MET A 1 8.02 -6.84 -24.40
CA MET A 1 6.65 -6.95 -23.86
C MET A 1 6.76 -8.11 -22.88
N GLU A 2 7.34 -7.85 -21.71
CA GLU A 2 7.39 -8.85 -20.64
C GLU A 2 5.95 -9.04 -20.20
N LEU A 3 5.40 -10.23 -20.48
CA LEU A 3 4.17 -10.62 -19.81
C LEU A 3 4.52 -10.67 -18.33
N ASP A 4 3.97 -9.75 -17.56
CA ASP A 4 3.80 -9.95 -16.13
C ASP A 4 3.02 -11.27 -16.01
N ASN A 5 3.74 -12.37 -15.80
CA ASN A 5 3.14 -13.63 -15.36
C ASN A 5 2.56 -13.31 -13.98
N ASP A 6 1.28 -12.94 -13.95
CA ASP A 6 0.50 -12.95 -12.73
C ASP A 6 0.44 -14.42 -12.29
N GLN A 7 1.45 -14.84 -11.52
CA GLN A 7 1.47 -16.14 -10.88
C GLN A 7 0.23 -16.22 -9.98
N CYS A 8 -0.65 -17.16 -10.29
CA CYS A 8 -1.86 -17.40 -9.52
C CYS A 8 -1.45 -18.05 -8.19
N GLN A 9 -1.30 -17.24 -7.15
CA GLN A 9 -0.96 -17.75 -5.83
C GLN A 9 -2.22 -18.04 -5.01
N LEU A 10 -2.25 -19.22 -4.40
CA LEU A 10 -3.32 -19.66 -3.51
C LEU A 10 -2.81 -19.72 -2.06
N LEU A 11 -3.59 -19.18 -1.13
CA LEU A 11 -3.35 -19.30 0.31
C LEU A 11 -4.32 -20.30 0.92
N LEU A 12 -3.78 -21.33 1.56
CA LEU A 12 -4.55 -22.29 2.36
C LEU A 12 -4.19 -22.15 3.83
N LEU A 13 -5.22 -21.96 4.66
CA LEU A 13 -5.09 -21.90 6.10
C LEU A 13 -5.54 -23.24 6.69
N HIS A 14 -4.65 -23.88 7.44
CA HIS A 14 -4.91 -25.12 8.16
C HIS A 14 -5.33 -24.84 9.61
N ASP A 15 -6.12 -25.74 10.18
CA ASP A 15 -6.54 -25.71 11.59
C ASP A 15 -5.34 -25.77 12.57
N SER A 16 -4.21 -26.31 12.11
CA SER A 16 -2.94 -26.35 12.84
C SER A 16 -2.25 -24.98 12.97
N LYS A 17 -2.93 -23.89 12.58
CA LYS A 17 -2.39 -22.52 12.49
C LYS A 17 -1.21 -22.40 11.53
N ILE A 18 -1.22 -23.24 10.51
CA ILE A 18 -0.20 -23.25 9.46
C ILE A 18 -0.85 -22.70 8.20
N MET A 19 -0.20 -21.74 7.56
CA MET A 19 -0.62 -21.21 6.28
C MET A 19 0.34 -21.65 5.19
N GLN A 20 -0.20 -22.21 4.12
CA GLN A 20 0.55 -22.67 2.96
C GLN A 20 0.27 -21.76 1.77
N LEU A 21 1.34 -21.26 1.17
CA LEU A 21 1.32 -20.55 -0.10
C LEU A 21 1.62 -21.54 -1.22
N ILE A 22 0.70 -21.68 -2.16
CA ILE A 22 0.79 -22.60 -3.28
C ILE A 22 0.85 -21.77 -4.56
N ASP A 23 1.86 -22.01 -5.39
CA ASP A 23 1.85 -21.53 -6.76
C ASP A 23 0.96 -22.44 -7.60
N VAL A 24 0.02 -21.83 -8.32
CA VAL A 24 -0.84 -22.53 -9.27
C VAL A 24 -0.30 -22.23 -10.65
N GLU A 25 0.64 -23.06 -11.09
CA GLU A 25 1.02 -23.12 -12.49
C GLU A 25 0.03 -24.02 -13.25
N VAL A 26 -0.03 -23.86 -14.58
CA VAL A 26 -1.03 -24.52 -15.43
C VAL A 26 -1.00 -26.05 -15.28
N ASP A 27 0.16 -26.63 -14.94
CA ASP A 27 0.37 -28.08 -14.93
C ASP A 27 0.74 -28.67 -13.56
N ASP A 28 1.08 -27.85 -12.55
CA ASP A 28 1.52 -28.34 -11.23
C ASP A 28 1.16 -27.40 -10.06
N PHE A 29 0.88 -28.00 -8.89
CA PHE A 29 0.73 -27.27 -7.63
C PHE A 29 2.01 -27.38 -6.81
N GLN A 30 2.75 -26.28 -6.66
CA GLN A 30 3.97 -26.27 -5.85
C GLN A 30 3.74 -25.47 -4.56
N CYS A 31 4.00 -26.09 -3.41
CA CYS A 31 4.02 -25.39 -2.14
C CYS A 31 5.28 -24.51 -2.07
N LEU A 32 5.10 -23.20 -2.19
CA LEU A 32 6.18 -22.22 -2.17
C LEU A 32 6.66 -21.97 -0.75
N LYS A 33 5.73 -21.75 0.19
CA LYS A 33 6.05 -21.32 1.56
C LYS A 33 5.06 -21.89 2.55
N GLN A 34 5.57 -22.20 3.74
CA GLN A 34 4.75 -22.55 4.89
C GLN A 34 5.07 -21.59 6.04
N ILE A 35 4.04 -20.91 6.54
CA ILE A 35 4.17 -19.91 7.60
C ILE A 35 3.37 -20.40 8.79
N LYS A 36 4.04 -20.52 9.94
CA LYS A 36 3.37 -20.81 11.20
C LYS A 36 2.81 -19.49 11.74
N LEU A 37 1.50 -19.45 11.94
CA LEU A 37 0.80 -18.25 12.39
C LEU A 37 0.58 -18.30 13.89
N GLU A 38 0.98 -17.23 14.57
CA GLU A 38 0.60 -16.98 15.95
C GLU A 38 -0.54 -15.96 15.97
N PHE A 39 -1.74 -16.40 16.32
CA PHE A 39 -2.91 -15.55 16.48
C PHE A 39 -3.71 -15.91 17.73
N ASN A 40 -4.32 -14.87 18.31
CA ASN A 40 -5.12 -14.92 19.53
C ASN A 40 -6.57 -14.57 19.16
N GLY A 41 -7.44 -15.57 19.04
CA GLY A 41 -8.87 -15.39 18.74
C GLY A 41 -9.34 -16.23 17.54
N GLU A 42 -10.57 -15.95 17.10
CA GLU A 42 -11.17 -16.57 15.91
C GLU A 42 -10.73 -15.84 14.65
N ILE A 43 -10.48 -16.59 13.57
CA ILE A 43 -10.14 -16.01 12.28
C ILE A 43 -11.41 -15.53 11.61
N GLY A 44 -11.47 -14.22 11.33
CA GLY A 44 -12.58 -13.60 10.62
C GLY A 44 -12.47 -13.81 9.11
N GLN A 45 -11.34 -13.42 8.53
CA GLN A 45 -11.05 -13.53 7.09
C GLN A 45 -9.54 -13.38 6.84
N VAL A 46 -9.11 -13.85 5.67
CA VAL A 46 -7.77 -13.65 5.13
C VAL A 46 -7.86 -12.76 3.90
N LEU A 47 -7.02 -11.75 3.82
CA LEU A 47 -7.06 -10.70 2.81
C LEU A 47 -5.69 -10.56 2.16
N TRP A 48 -5.65 -10.46 0.83
CA TRP A 48 -4.43 -10.13 0.12
C TRP A 48 -4.11 -8.63 0.23
N CYS A 49 -2.83 -8.30 0.39
CA CYS A 49 -2.35 -6.92 0.45
C CYS A 49 -1.24 -6.75 -0.59
N GLY A 50 -1.63 -6.57 -1.86
CA GLY A 50 -0.69 -6.55 -2.98
C GLY A 50 -0.12 -7.93 -3.31
N LYS A 51 1.06 -7.94 -3.95
CA LYS A 51 1.66 -9.17 -4.53
C LYS A 51 2.44 -10.02 -3.51
N SER A 52 2.99 -9.40 -2.48
CA SER A 52 3.96 -10.05 -1.57
C SER A 52 3.58 -9.94 -0.11
N SER A 53 2.32 -9.63 0.21
CA SER A 53 1.85 -9.63 1.60
C SER A 53 0.39 -10.00 1.70
N PHE A 54 0.01 -10.53 2.85
CA PHE A 54 -1.37 -10.86 3.18
C PHE A 54 -1.65 -10.42 4.62
N ALA A 55 -2.93 -10.30 4.96
CA ALA A 55 -3.37 -9.97 6.29
C ALA A 55 -4.44 -10.93 6.79
N ILE A 56 -4.48 -11.10 8.10
CA ILE A 56 -5.44 -11.94 8.80
C ILE A 56 -6.21 -11.06 9.77
N GLU A 57 -7.54 -11.10 9.66
CA GLU A 57 -8.43 -10.54 10.67
C GLU A 57 -8.63 -11.56 11.79
N GLN A 58 -8.31 -11.14 13.01
CA GLN A 58 -8.57 -11.86 14.24
C GLN A 58 -9.69 -11.14 14.99
N LYS A 59 -10.80 -11.84 15.21
CA LYS A 59 -11.94 -11.33 15.98
C LYS A 59 -11.73 -11.71 17.45
N LEU A 60 -11.65 -10.70 18.31
CA LEU A 60 -11.66 -10.84 19.75
C LEU A 60 -12.98 -10.30 20.29
N GLU A 61 -13.30 -10.62 21.55
CA GLU A 61 -14.58 -10.25 22.19
C GLU A 61 -14.89 -8.74 22.14
N SER A 62 -13.87 -7.88 22.18
CA SER A 62 -14.02 -6.41 22.23
C SER A 62 -13.30 -5.64 21.12
N SER A 63 -12.47 -6.30 20.30
CA SER A 63 -11.63 -5.66 19.28
C SER A 63 -11.37 -6.58 18.11
N ASN A 64 -11.14 -6.01 16.93
CA ASN A 64 -10.66 -6.76 15.77
C ASN A 64 -9.19 -6.40 15.55
N ASN A 65 -8.32 -7.40 15.56
CA ASN A 65 -6.91 -7.22 15.23
C ASN A 65 -6.68 -7.59 13.77
N LEU A 66 -5.91 -6.77 13.06
CA LEU A 66 -5.43 -7.07 11.72
C LEU A 66 -3.93 -7.29 11.78
N SER A 67 -3.49 -8.52 11.55
CA SER A 67 -2.07 -8.87 11.47
C SER A 67 -1.65 -8.98 10.00
N ILE A 68 -0.69 -8.17 9.58
CA ILE A 68 -0.12 -8.17 8.24
C ILE A 68 1.18 -8.98 8.27
N TYR A 69 1.33 -9.88 7.31
CA TYR A 69 2.47 -10.76 7.15
C TYR A 69 3.10 -10.53 5.78
N SER A 70 4.41 -10.28 5.78
CA SER A 70 5.19 -10.17 4.55
C SER A 70 5.58 -11.56 4.04
N LEU A 71 5.34 -11.81 2.76
CA LEU A 71 5.84 -12.99 2.05
C LEU A 71 7.27 -12.77 1.52
N GLU A 72 7.84 -11.58 1.67
CA GLU A 72 9.22 -11.26 1.31
C GLU A 72 10.19 -11.83 2.36
N GLY A 73 10.35 -13.14 2.32
CA GLY A 73 11.46 -13.87 2.93
C GLY A 73 12.45 -14.24 1.84
N THR A 74 13.71 -13.83 2.02
CA THR A 74 14.93 -14.12 1.25
C THR A 74 14.80 -15.21 0.19
N SER A 75 14.99 -14.81 -1.07
CA SER A 75 15.07 -15.63 -2.29
C SER A 75 16.30 -16.55 -2.32
N GLY A 76 16.51 -17.35 -1.28
CA GLY A 76 17.80 -17.97 -1.01
C GLY A 76 17.77 -19.36 -0.43
N SER A 77 16.76 -20.19 -0.70
CA SER A 77 16.88 -21.65 -0.59
C SER A 77 15.62 -22.32 -1.10
N SER A 78 15.79 -23.23 -2.06
CA SER A 78 14.78 -24.16 -2.56
C SER A 78 14.50 -25.25 -1.51
N GLN A 79 14.08 -24.86 -0.32
CA GLN A 79 13.57 -25.77 0.71
C GLN A 79 12.35 -25.16 1.39
N THR A 80 11.32 -25.97 1.56
CA THR A 80 10.05 -25.67 2.24
C THR A 80 10.30 -25.56 3.74
N GLU A 81 11.11 -24.59 4.16
CA GLU A 81 11.32 -24.32 5.57
C GLU A 81 10.10 -23.56 6.13
N ILE A 82 9.61 -24.03 7.27
CA ILE A 82 8.60 -23.30 8.03
C ILE A 82 9.26 -21.99 8.47
N MET A 83 8.83 -20.86 7.91
CA MET A 83 9.34 -19.55 8.32
C MET A 83 8.79 -19.26 9.73
N GLU A 84 9.61 -19.49 10.76
CA GLU A 84 9.23 -19.32 12.17
C GLU A 84 9.30 -17.86 12.66
N ASN A 85 9.51 -16.86 11.79
CA ASN A 85 9.59 -15.46 12.23
C ASN A 85 9.30 -14.48 11.08
N THR A 86 8.13 -14.59 10.47
CA THR A 86 7.69 -13.58 9.52
C THR A 86 7.48 -12.26 10.24
N PHE A 87 8.13 -11.18 9.79
CA PHE A 87 7.86 -9.83 10.29
C PHE A 87 6.37 -9.55 10.17
N ASN A 88 5.68 -9.52 11.31
CA ASN A 88 4.26 -9.23 11.39
C ASN A 88 4.04 -7.85 12.01
N SER A 89 3.13 -7.10 11.40
CA SER A 89 2.65 -5.84 11.99
C SER A 89 1.19 -6.05 12.36
N THR A 90 0.89 -5.96 13.65
CA THR A 90 -0.49 -6.11 14.15
C THR A 90 -1.06 -4.75 14.52
N PHE A 91 -2.25 -4.46 13.98
CA PHE A 91 -3.00 -3.25 14.23
C PHE A 91 -4.31 -3.61 14.93
N SER A 92 -4.61 -2.94 16.04
CA SER A 92 -5.86 -3.15 16.77
C SER A 92 -6.91 -2.12 16.36
N PHE A 93 -8.10 -2.59 16.05
CA PHE A 93 -9.27 -1.79 15.68
C PHE A 93 -10.46 -2.11 16.58
N SER A 94 -11.46 -1.24 16.59
CA SER A 94 -12.73 -1.47 17.27
C SER A 94 -13.49 -2.65 16.65
N SER A 95 -14.37 -3.29 17.41
CA SER A 95 -15.11 -4.49 16.98
C SER A 95 -16.05 -4.27 15.79
N ASP A 96 -16.44 -3.02 15.53
CA ASP A 96 -17.22 -2.60 14.36
C ASP A 96 -16.36 -2.44 13.08
N ALA A 97 -15.04 -2.60 13.18
CA ALA A 97 -14.16 -2.51 12.04
C ALA A 97 -14.48 -3.60 11.00
N ARG A 98 -14.45 -3.20 9.74
CA ARG A 98 -14.59 -4.08 8.57
C ARG A 98 -13.40 -3.84 7.65
N PHE A 99 -12.88 -4.92 7.08
CA PHE A 99 -11.70 -4.89 6.24
C PHE A 99 -12.08 -5.33 4.82
N ASN A 100 -11.49 -4.66 3.82
CA ASN A 100 -11.66 -5.00 2.42
C ASN A 100 -10.32 -4.94 1.68
N THR A 101 -10.11 -5.84 0.73
CA THR A 101 -8.97 -5.76 -0.19
C THR A 101 -9.23 -4.74 -1.27
N ASP A 102 -8.32 -3.79 -1.39
CA ASP A 102 -8.22 -2.87 -2.52
C ASP A 102 -7.00 -3.26 -3.37
N ILE A 103 -6.91 -2.68 -4.57
CA ILE A 103 -5.83 -3.00 -5.52
C ILE A 103 -4.43 -2.63 -5.02
N ASP A 104 -4.33 -1.68 -4.10
CA ASP A 104 -3.07 -1.12 -3.59
C ASP A 104 -2.86 -1.37 -2.09
N GLY A 105 -3.83 -1.96 -1.38
CA GLY A 105 -3.71 -2.27 0.05
C GLY A 105 -4.99 -2.72 0.71
N ILE A 106 -5.09 -2.54 2.03
CA ILE A 106 -6.26 -2.95 2.82
C ILE A 106 -7.01 -1.73 3.31
N ARG A 107 -8.29 -1.66 2.98
CA ARG A 107 -9.19 -0.64 3.46
C ARG A 107 -9.84 -1.07 4.76
N VAL A 108 -9.85 -0.16 5.73
CA VAL A 108 -10.49 -0.34 7.02
C VAL A 108 -11.65 0.64 7.15
N PHE A 109 -12.84 0.10 7.38
CA PHE A 109 -14.05 0.87 7.63
C PHE A 109 -14.40 0.73 9.10
N THR A 110 -14.57 1.85 9.79
CA THR A 110 -15.18 1.93 11.12
C THR A 110 -16.43 2.80 11.04
N ARG A 111 -17.26 2.83 12.08
CA ARG A 111 -18.43 3.73 12.12
C ARG A 111 -18.08 5.22 11.99
N ARG A 112 -16.83 5.61 12.29
CA ARG A 112 -16.41 7.02 12.37
C ARG A 112 -15.40 7.41 11.30
N SER A 113 -14.72 6.45 10.68
CA SER A 113 -13.65 6.75 9.75
C SER A 113 -13.41 5.63 8.76
N THR A 114 -12.89 6.01 7.60
CA THR A 114 -12.33 5.09 6.61
C THR A 114 -10.83 5.36 6.52
N SER A 115 -10.01 4.35 6.80
CA SER A 115 -8.56 4.41 6.63
C SER A 115 -8.11 3.37 5.59
N LEU A 116 -6.94 3.62 5.01
CA LEU A 116 -6.31 2.72 4.06
C LEU A 116 -4.91 2.41 4.56
N LEU A 117 -4.61 1.12 4.66
CA LEU A 117 -3.30 0.61 5.00
C LEU A 117 -2.59 0.26 3.69
N LEU A 118 -1.47 0.93 3.46
CA LEU A 118 -0.63 0.75 2.28
C LEU A 118 0.77 0.32 2.72
N PRO A 119 1.46 -0.52 1.93
CA PRO A 119 2.91 -0.65 2.05
C PRO A 119 3.57 0.72 1.93
N ILE A 120 4.59 0.98 2.76
CA ILE A 120 5.34 2.23 2.70
C ILE A 120 6.03 2.29 1.34
N GLN A 121 5.61 3.23 0.49
CA GLN A 121 6.19 3.42 -0.83
C GLN A 121 7.64 3.89 -0.72
N ASP A 122 8.51 3.43 -1.61
CA ASP A 122 9.93 3.81 -1.62
C ASP A 122 10.12 5.33 -1.74
N ALA A 123 9.27 6.00 -2.51
CA ALA A 123 9.28 7.46 -2.59
C ALA A 123 9.04 8.13 -1.22
N SER A 124 8.11 7.59 -0.43
CA SER A 124 7.83 8.08 0.93
C SER A 124 8.97 7.74 1.89
N LYS A 125 9.56 6.55 1.79
CA LYS A 125 10.74 6.15 2.57
C LYS A 125 11.94 7.05 2.25
N SER A 126 12.11 7.39 0.98
CA SER A 126 13.18 8.27 0.52
C SER A 126 12.97 9.70 1.04
N VAL A 127 11.74 10.23 1.07
CA VAL A 127 11.48 11.59 1.59
C VAL A 127 11.42 11.66 3.12
N LEU A 128 10.84 10.67 3.78
CA LEU A 128 10.58 10.67 5.23
C LEU A 128 11.63 9.87 6.05
N GLY A 129 12.58 9.24 5.37
CA GLY A 129 13.66 8.50 6.00
C GLY A 129 14.55 9.40 6.85
N LEU A 130 14.98 8.87 8.00
CA LEU A 130 15.90 9.58 8.89
C LEU A 130 17.20 9.88 8.16
N GLY A 131 17.60 11.16 8.16
CA GLY A 131 18.83 11.60 7.47
C GLY A 131 18.74 11.62 5.94
N SER A 132 17.53 11.58 5.38
CA SER A 132 17.37 11.69 3.93
C SER A 132 17.83 13.05 3.40
N ASN A 133 18.64 12.99 2.34
CA ASN A 133 19.08 14.16 1.57
C ASN A 133 18.32 14.31 0.25
N GLU A 134 17.21 13.58 0.07
CA GLU A 134 16.35 13.78 -1.10
C GLU A 134 15.85 15.22 -1.16
N PRO A 135 15.70 15.81 -2.37
CA PRO A 135 15.18 17.16 -2.50
C PRO A 135 13.85 17.38 -1.79
N GLY A 136 12.98 16.36 -1.79
CA GLY A 136 11.71 16.36 -1.07
C GLY A 136 11.88 16.35 0.46
N ALA A 137 12.87 15.62 0.97
CA ALA A 137 13.18 15.56 2.40
C ALA A 137 13.73 16.89 2.92
N LEU A 138 14.66 17.50 2.17
CA LEU A 138 15.22 18.81 2.49
C LEU A 138 14.14 19.91 2.48
N LEU A 139 13.24 19.89 1.49
CA LEU A 139 12.09 20.79 1.45
C LEU A 139 11.14 20.55 2.63
N TYR A 140 10.82 19.30 2.93
CA TYR A 140 9.95 18.93 4.05
C TYR A 140 10.54 19.36 5.40
N GLY A 141 11.83 19.09 5.65
CA GLY A 141 12.53 19.53 6.87
C GLY A 141 12.61 21.05 7.01
N SER A 142 12.66 21.78 5.88
CA SER A 142 12.64 23.24 5.88
C SER A 142 11.24 23.85 6.09
N ALA A 143 10.18 23.05 6.23
CA ALA A 143 8.80 23.57 6.36
C ALA A 143 8.62 24.50 7.57
N VAL A 144 9.44 24.34 8.62
CA VAL A 144 9.42 25.20 9.81
C VAL A 144 10.20 26.51 9.59
N ASP A 145 11.18 26.53 8.68
CA ASP A 145 11.97 27.72 8.34
C ASP A 145 11.57 28.28 6.96
N SER A 146 10.67 29.27 7.00
CA SER A 146 10.19 29.97 5.79
C SER A 146 11.29 30.62 4.95
N LYS A 147 12.45 30.99 5.54
CA LYS A 147 13.56 31.62 4.80
C LYS A 147 14.33 30.57 4.02
N LEU A 148 14.68 29.46 4.67
CA LEU A 148 15.34 28.32 4.05
C LEU A 148 14.47 27.71 2.94
N GLN A 149 13.18 27.53 3.21
CA GLN A 149 12.22 27.02 2.21
C GLN A 149 12.18 27.88 0.94
N LYS A 150 12.12 29.22 1.09
CA LYS A 150 12.13 30.16 -0.04
C LYS A 150 13.45 30.09 -0.82
N GLN A 151 14.58 29.95 -0.13
CA GLN A 151 15.89 29.81 -0.76
C GLN A 151 15.98 28.51 -1.57
N LEU A 152 15.52 27.39 -1.01
CA LEU A 152 15.48 26.09 -1.69
C LEU A 152 14.58 26.11 -2.91
N LEU A 153 13.37 26.69 -2.82
CA LEU A 153 12.47 26.86 -3.95
C LEU A 153 13.08 27.73 -5.05
N LYS A 154 13.76 28.81 -4.68
CA LYS A 154 14.47 29.68 -5.63
C LYS A 154 15.60 28.91 -6.32
N ALA A 155 16.41 28.16 -5.57
CA ALA A 155 17.48 27.33 -6.13
C ALA A 155 16.94 26.28 -7.10
N ALA A 156 15.87 25.56 -6.73
CA ALA A 156 15.20 24.59 -7.60
C ALA A 156 14.71 25.24 -8.91
N SER A 157 14.05 26.40 -8.84
CA SER A 157 13.57 27.11 -10.04
C SER A 157 14.70 27.55 -10.99
N ILE A 158 15.88 27.86 -10.46
CA ILE A 158 17.07 28.20 -11.27
C ILE A 158 17.66 26.94 -11.89
N GLY A 159 17.79 25.85 -11.12
CA GLY A 159 18.30 24.57 -11.58
C GLY A 159 17.46 23.96 -12.71
N MET A 160 16.14 24.12 -12.64
CA MET A 160 15.21 23.65 -13.68
C MET A 160 15.49 24.25 -15.06
N ARG A 161 16.00 25.50 -15.14
CA ARG A 161 16.40 26.12 -16.42
C ARG A 161 17.65 25.51 -17.03
N ARG A 162 18.40 24.68 -16.29
CA ARG A 162 19.65 24.05 -16.72
C ARG A 162 19.62 22.52 -16.70
N CYS A 163 18.49 21.91 -16.35
CA CYS A 163 18.32 20.46 -16.40
C CYS A 163 18.35 19.97 -17.85
N GLN A 164 19.21 18.98 -18.13
CA GLN A 164 19.30 18.29 -19.43
C GLN A 164 18.12 17.33 -19.66
N ARG A 165 17.40 16.94 -18.60
CA ARG A 165 16.16 16.17 -18.70
C ARG A 165 14.97 17.13 -18.78
N PRO A 166 14.06 17.00 -19.77
CA PRO A 166 12.89 17.85 -19.87
C PRO A 166 12.01 17.65 -18.63
N TYR A 167 11.85 18.71 -17.83
CA TYR A 167 10.86 18.75 -16.77
C TYR A 167 9.50 19.04 -17.39
N ASP A 168 8.59 18.06 -17.34
CA ASP A 168 7.23 18.20 -17.83
C ASP A 168 6.37 18.93 -16.77
N ALA A 169 6.24 20.24 -16.94
CA ALA A 169 5.40 21.08 -16.09
C ALA A 169 3.91 20.69 -16.20
N ASP A 170 3.47 20.19 -17.35
CA ASP A 170 2.08 19.76 -17.55
C ASP A 170 1.78 18.51 -16.72
N LYS A 171 2.74 17.59 -16.60
CA LYS A 171 2.62 16.44 -15.67
C LYS A 171 2.44 16.90 -14.24
N PHE A 172 3.21 17.89 -13.78
CA PHE A 172 3.06 18.41 -12.42
C PHE A 172 1.68 19.05 -12.19
N VAL A 173 1.24 19.93 -13.09
CA VAL A 173 -0.07 20.57 -13.01
C VAL A 173 -1.19 19.51 -13.03
N ARG A 174 -1.05 18.47 -13.85
CA ARG A 174 -1.98 17.33 -13.90
C ARG A 174 -2.06 16.62 -12.54
N ILE A 175 -0.93 16.31 -11.91
CA ILE A 175 -0.90 15.68 -10.58
C ILE A 175 -1.58 16.58 -9.55
N CYS A 176 -1.31 17.89 -9.54
CA CYS A 176 -1.98 18.82 -8.63
C CYS A 176 -3.51 18.84 -8.82
N ARG A 177 -4.00 18.79 -10.07
CA ARG A 177 -5.44 18.70 -10.35
C ARG A 177 -6.03 17.39 -9.82
N LEU A 178 -5.35 16.27 -10.04
CA LEU A 178 -5.79 14.96 -9.55
C LEU A 178 -5.84 14.92 -8.01
N LEU A 179 -4.83 15.47 -7.33
CA LEU A 179 -4.83 15.57 -5.87
C LEU A 179 -6.00 16.40 -5.33
N ARG A 180 -6.35 17.51 -5.99
CA ARG A 180 -7.53 18.32 -5.61
C ARG A 180 -8.82 17.53 -5.77
N VAL A 181 -8.97 16.83 -6.89
CA VAL A 181 -10.12 15.96 -7.18
C VAL A 181 -10.26 14.86 -6.12
N LEU A 182 -9.18 14.12 -5.84
CA LEU A 182 -9.17 13.07 -4.82
C LEU A 182 -9.48 13.61 -3.42
N ASN A 183 -8.93 14.77 -3.06
CA ASN A 183 -9.22 15.40 -1.78
C ASN A 183 -10.68 15.84 -1.67
N ALA A 184 -11.27 16.36 -2.74
CA ALA A 184 -12.68 16.75 -2.78
C ALA A 184 -13.61 15.53 -2.66
N LEU A 185 -13.31 14.43 -3.37
CA LEU A 185 -14.05 13.17 -3.23
C LEU A 185 -13.96 12.63 -1.80
N ARG A 186 -12.79 12.71 -1.17
CA ARG A 186 -12.60 12.30 0.23
C ARG A 186 -13.44 13.13 1.20
N LEU A 187 -13.57 14.44 0.97
CA LEU A 187 -14.47 15.31 1.76
C LEU A 187 -15.94 14.92 1.58
N MET A 188 -16.33 14.43 0.40
CA MET A 188 -17.68 13.90 0.13
C MET A 188 -17.88 12.47 0.65
N GLY A 189 -16.91 11.89 1.37
CA GLY A 189 -17.01 10.53 1.91
C GLY A 189 -16.75 9.43 0.89
N ILE A 190 -16.15 9.75 -0.26
CA ILE A 190 -15.72 8.77 -1.28
C ILE A 190 -14.20 8.62 -1.19
N PRO A 191 -13.69 7.62 -0.44
CA PRO A 191 -12.27 7.48 -0.22
C PRO A 191 -11.60 6.72 -1.38
N LEU A 192 -11.32 7.41 -2.49
CA LEU A 192 -10.69 6.84 -3.68
C LEU A 192 -9.16 6.99 -3.66
N THR A 193 -8.40 5.96 -4.08
CA THR A 193 -6.94 6.07 -4.26
C THR A 193 -6.56 6.50 -5.66
N PHE A 194 -5.31 6.92 -5.85
CA PHE A 194 -4.78 7.28 -7.16
C PHE A 194 -4.78 6.08 -8.11
N THR A 195 -4.28 4.93 -7.64
CA THR A 195 -4.26 3.68 -8.40
C THR A 195 -5.67 3.28 -8.82
N GLN A 196 -6.64 3.38 -7.91
CA GLN A 196 -8.04 3.07 -8.22
C GLN A 196 -8.59 4.02 -9.27
N LEU A 197 -8.26 5.31 -9.18
CA LEU A 197 -8.65 6.30 -10.17
C LEU A 197 -8.06 5.99 -11.55
N GLU A 198 -6.84 5.43 -11.64
CA GLU A 198 -6.24 5.04 -12.92
C GLU A 198 -6.94 3.83 -13.55
N GLU A 199 -7.35 2.85 -12.76
CA GLU A 199 -8.08 1.65 -13.23
C GLU A 199 -9.55 1.92 -13.60
N LEU A 200 -10.12 3.06 -13.20
CA LEU A 200 -11.50 3.39 -13.56
C LEU A 200 -11.67 3.55 -15.08
N SER A 201 -12.80 3.05 -15.57
CA SER A 201 -13.21 3.22 -16.97
C SER A 201 -13.35 4.71 -17.33
N PRO A 202 -13.15 5.10 -18.60
CA PRO A 202 -13.27 6.49 -19.03
C PRO A 202 -14.66 7.09 -18.74
N GLY A 203 -15.72 6.28 -18.77
CA GLY A 203 -17.07 6.70 -18.39
C GLY A 203 -17.19 7.06 -16.90
N GLN A 204 -16.62 6.25 -16.01
CA GLN A 204 -16.58 6.53 -14.58
C GLN A 204 -15.74 7.78 -14.27
N LYS A 205 -14.61 7.95 -14.95
CA LYS A 205 -13.78 9.16 -14.85
C LYS A 205 -14.54 10.41 -15.29
N GLN A 206 -15.34 10.32 -16.36
CA GLN A 206 -16.16 11.44 -16.83
C GLN A 206 -17.28 11.78 -15.85
N PHE A 207 -17.90 10.78 -15.23
CA PHE A 207 -18.90 10.99 -14.19
C PHE A 207 -18.31 11.72 -12.97
N LEU A 208 -17.13 11.30 -12.50
CA LEU A 208 -16.45 11.97 -11.38
C LEU A 208 -16.09 13.43 -11.70
N LYS A 209 -15.75 13.74 -12.96
CA LYS A 209 -15.52 15.12 -13.41
C LYS A 209 -16.79 15.98 -13.43
N ASN A 210 -17.97 15.38 -13.57
CA ASN A 210 -19.23 16.11 -13.60
C ASN A 210 -19.76 16.38 -12.17
N ILE A 211 -19.26 15.68 -11.16
CA ILE A 211 -19.60 15.85 -9.75
C ILE A 211 -18.77 16.96 -9.08
N LEU A 212 -17.59 17.25 -9.61
CA LEU A 212 -16.60 18.19 -9.07
C LEU A 212 -16.52 19.49 -9.87
#